data_AF-A0A819ULV7-F1
#
_entry.id   AF-A0A819ULV7-F1
#
_cell.length_a   1.000
_cell.length_b   1.000
_cell.length_c   1.000
_cell.angle_alpha   90.00
_cell.angle_beta   90.00
_cell.angle_gamma   90.00
#
_symmetry.space_group_name_H-M   'P 1'
#
loop_
_entity.id
_entity.type
_entity.pdbx_description
1 polymer ?
#
loop_
_entity_poly.entity_id
_entity_poly.type
_entity_poly.pdbx_seq_one_letter_code
_entity_poly.pdbx_strand_id
1 'polypeptide(L)'
;MAGSYFRVSEVRRDEKHIWYVRLAILRIFDNPLDSNSKFGALYDYMLSRSVHPMCINRSDIGVVLFQSDSPQVYKAHCIVGLGNLSLIEQKFERANAHYQKALSLFDKYLPVGHPDQSRVRQKIANIVHIYRRKPAMALEDYEDCLENYLRSLPSDHVAIARVYTDMARSYEQLPNELDKALEYAKKAAIIFEQNLPKVHTDNVTIHMIIKRIQRKLTLEQ
;
A
#
# COMPACT_ATOMS: atom_id res chain seq x y z
N MET A 1 20.34 2.82 -50.10
CA MET A 1 19.16 2.01 -49.72
C MET A 1 19.37 1.58 -48.27
N ALA A 2 19.04 2.42 -47.30
CA ALA A 2 17.71 2.56 -46.68
C ALA A 2 17.30 1.27 -45.94
N GLY A 3 17.57 1.24 -44.63
CA GLY A 3 17.15 0.20 -43.68
C GLY A 3 17.04 0.85 -42.30
N SER A 4 15.94 1.57 -42.11
CA SER A 4 15.57 2.47 -41.02
C SER A 4 15.95 2.05 -39.59
N TYR A 5 16.59 3.00 -38.91
CA TYR A 5 16.54 3.21 -37.47
C TYR A 5 15.13 2.97 -36.90
N PHE A 6 14.97 1.98 -36.02
CA PHE A 6 13.96 2.06 -34.97
C PHE A 6 14.66 2.51 -33.69
N ARG A 7 14.68 3.82 -33.45
CA ARG A 7 14.78 4.36 -32.09
C ARG A 7 13.55 3.84 -31.35
N VAL A 8 13.74 2.91 -30.44
CA VAL A 8 12.78 2.69 -29.35
C VAL A 8 12.98 3.83 -28.36
N SER A 9 12.56 5.03 -28.77
CA SER A 9 12.39 6.17 -27.89
C SER A 9 11.26 5.85 -26.91
N GLU A 10 11.60 5.82 -25.62
CA GLU A 10 10.68 6.11 -24.50
C GLU A 10 9.27 5.50 -24.57
N VAL A 11 9.17 4.19 -24.76
CA VAL A 11 7.96 3.48 -24.34
C VAL A 11 8.09 3.23 -22.84
N ARG A 12 7.27 3.94 -22.05
CA ARG A 12 7.14 3.89 -20.58
C ARG A 12 7.58 2.55 -19.98
N ARG A 13 8.64 2.58 -19.17
CA ARG A 13 9.17 1.40 -18.45
C ARG A 13 8.09 0.70 -17.59
N ASP A 14 7.04 1.40 -17.20
CA ASP A 14 6.02 0.93 -16.26
C ASP A 14 5.10 -0.18 -16.83
N GLU A 15 4.69 -0.12 -18.10
CA GLU A 15 3.72 -1.08 -18.64
C GLU A 15 4.28 -2.49 -18.81
N LYS A 16 5.56 -2.59 -19.22
CA LYS A 16 6.25 -3.89 -19.30
C LYS A 16 6.43 -4.48 -17.90
N HIS A 17 6.78 -3.66 -16.90
CA HIS A 17 6.93 -4.12 -15.52
C HIS A 17 5.62 -4.63 -14.91
N ILE A 18 4.51 -3.91 -15.12
CA ILE A 18 3.17 -4.34 -14.68
C ILE A 18 2.78 -5.66 -15.34
N TRP A 19 3.07 -5.83 -16.64
CA TRP A 19 2.81 -7.06 -17.38
C TRP A 19 3.57 -8.27 -16.82
N TYR A 20 4.87 -8.13 -16.53
CA TYR A 20 5.69 -9.21 -15.96
C TYR A 20 5.26 -9.61 -14.56
N VAL A 21 4.96 -8.64 -13.68
CA VAL A 21 4.46 -8.94 -12.32
C VAL A 21 3.11 -9.62 -12.40
N ARG A 22 2.23 -9.18 -13.30
CA ARG A 22 0.93 -9.80 -13.53
C ARG A 22 1.07 -11.24 -14.06
N LEU A 23 1.99 -11.48 -14.98
CA LEU A 23 2.29 -12.83 -15.49
C LEU A 23 2.86 -13.77 -14.43
N ALA A 24 3.75 -13.26 -13.58
CA ALA A 24 4.29 -14.03 -12.48
C ALA A 24 3.17 -14.45 -11.50
N ILE A 25 2.28 -13.51 -11.15
CA ILE A 25 1.12 -13.80 -10.30
C ILE A 25 0.17 -14.79 -10.97
N LEU A 26 -0.12 -14.64 -12.27
CA LEU A 26 -1.01 -15.55 -13.02
C LEU A 26 -0.42 -16.96 -13.16
N ARG A 27 0.88 -17.09 -13.43
CA ARG A 27 1.56 -18.40 -13.52
C ARG A 27 1.55 -19.18 -12.20
N ILE A 28 1.46 -18.48 -11.07
CA ILE A 28 1.29 -19.10 -9.75
C ILE A 28 -0.12 -19.68 -9.58
N PHE A 29 -1.14 -19.06 -10.19
CA PHE A 29 -2.52 -19.53 -10.13
C PHE A 29 -2.82 -20.71 -11.05
N ASP A 30 -2.10 -20.87 -12.16
CA ASP A 30 -2.38 -21.90 -13.17
C ASP A 30 -1.75 -23.27 -12.88
N ASN A 31 -0.79 -23.39 -11.95
CA ASN A 31 -0.15 -24.68 -11.70
C ASN A 31 0.33 -24.84 -10.23
N PRO A 32 -0.51 -25.46 -9.36
CA PRO A 32 -0.33 -25.47 -7.91
C PRO A 32 0.75 -26.43 -7.39
N LEU A 33 1.39 -27.24 -8.24
CA LEU A 33 2.18 -28.39 -7.80
C LEU A 33 3.67 -28.16 -7.59
N ASP A 34 4.19 -26.94 -7.81
CA ASP A 34 5.58 -26.65 -7.45
C ASP A 34 5.76 -25.17 -7.14
N SER A 35 5.51 -24.82 -5.88
CA SER A 35 5.66 -23.47 -5.35
C SER A 35 7.13 -23.13 -5.18
N ASN A 36 7.94 -23.96 -4.54
CA ASN A 36 9.29 -23.58 -4.14
C ASN A 36 10.22 -23.20 -5.31
N SER A 37 10.17 -23.91 -6.44
CA SER A 37 11.02 -23.63 -7.61
C SER A 37 10.62 -22.33 -8.35
N LYS A 38 9.32 -22.02 -8.40
CA LYS A 38 8.79 -20.83 -9.10
C LYS A 38 8.97 -19.56 -8.26
N PHE A 39 9.06 -19.70 -6.95
CA PHE A 39 9.27 -18.60 -6.02
C PHE A 39 10.73 -18.14 -6.04
N GLY A 40 11.69 -19.06 -6.22
CA GLY A 40 13.09 -18.73 -6.52
C GLY A 40 13.22 -17.90 -7.79
N ALA A 41 12.55 -18.31 -8.88
CA ALA A 41 12.60 -17.58 -10.16
C ALA A 41 11.99 -16.17 -10.09
N LEU A 42 10.90 -15.97 -9.33
CA LEU A 42 10.30 -14.66 -9.12
C LEU A 42 11.17 -13.79 -8.21
N TYR A 43 11.74 -14.38 -7.15
CA TYR A 43 12.70 -13.75 -6.25
C TYR A 43 13.95 -13.27 -7.00
N ASP A 44 14.58 -14.15 -7.79
CA ASP A 44 15.76 -13.86 -8.61
C ASP A 44 15.48 -12.82 -9.70
N TYR A 45 14.29 -12.88 -10.32
CA TYR A 45 13.87 -11.87 -11.31
C TYR A 45 13.66 -10.48 -10.69
N MET A 46 13.19 -10.42 -9.44
CA MET A 46 12.97 -9.16 -8.73
C MET A 46 14.25 -8.61 -8.07
N LEU A 47 15.18 -9.48 -7.69
CA LEU A 47 16.52 -9.13 -7.22
C LEU A 47 17.42 -8.61 -8.35
N SER A 48 17.36 -9.23 -9.54
CA SER A 48 18.22 -8.88 -10.68
C SER A 48 17.96 -7.49 -11.28
N ARG A 49 16.89 -6.78 -10.89
CA ARG A 49 16.55 -5.43 -11.41
C ARG A 49 16.25 -4.37 -10.32
N SER A 50 16.76 -4.63 -9.13
CA SER A 50 16.68 -3.85 -7.89
C SER A 50 16.83 -2.33 -8.04
N VAL A 51 15.72 -1.55 -7.98
CA VAL A 51 15.68 -0.18 -7.36
C VAL A 51 14.27 0.33 -6.96
N HIS A 52 13.21 -0.48 -6.92
CA HIS A 52 11.86 0.07 -6.61
C HIS A 52 11.59 0.07 -5.08
N PRO A 53 11.05 1.16 -4.48
CA PRO A 53 10.66 1.23 -3.06
C PRO A 53 9.69 0.12 -2.61
N MET A 54 9.02 -0.52 -3.59
CA MET A 54 8.14 -1.67 -3.37
C MET A 54 8.90 -2.95 -2.98
N CYS A 55 10.21 -3.02 -3.24
CA CYS A 55 11.09 -4.11 -2.82
C CYS A 55 11.60 -3.95 -1.38
N ILE A 56 11.62 -2.73 -0.83
CA ILE A 56 12.06 -2.46 0.56
C ILE A 56 10.96 -2.83 1.55
N ASN A 57 9.69 -2.58 1.24
CA ASN A 57 8.52 -3.12 1.98
C ASN A 57 8.36 -4.66 1.85
N ARG A 58 9.29 -5.34 1.15
CA ARG A 58 9.14 -6.73 0.67
C ARG A 58 9.96 -7.74 1.45
N SER A 59 10.91 -7.32 2.29
CA SER A 59 11.48 -8.18 3.34
C SER A 59 10.36 -8.63 4.29
N ASP A 60 9.46 -7.73 4.65
CA ASP A 60 8.35 -8.02 5.57
C ASP A 60 7.27 -8.88 4.89
N ILE A 61 6.99 -8.62 3.61
CA ILE A 61 6.11 -9.49 2.81
C ILE A 61 6.76 -10.87 2.63
N GLY A 62 8.08 -10.95 2.42
CA GLY A 62 8.84 -12.20 2.27
C GLY A 62 8.85 -13.08 3.54
N VAL A 63 8.90 -12.48 4.72
CA VAL A 63 8.84 -13.19 6.00
C VAL A 63 7.40 -13.67 6.29
N VAL A 64 6.37 -12.87 6.00
CA VAL A 64 4.96 -13.29 6.09
C VAL A 64 4.62 -14.38 5.04
N LEU A 65 5.26 -14.33 3.86
CA LEU A 65 5.16 -15.33 2.80
C LEU A 65 5.73 -16.69 3.20
N PHE A 66 6.64 -16.76 4.17
CA PHE A 66 7.25 -18.01 4.65
C PHE A 66 6.56 -18.61 5.88
N GLN A 67 5.71 -17.85 6.56
CA GLN A 67 5.07 -18.27 7.83
C GLN A 67 3.56 -18.56 7.71
N SER A 68 2.94 -18.34 6.56
CA SER A 68 1.50 -18.58 6.39
C SER A 68 1.23 -20.02 5.95
N ASP A 69 0.98 -20.90 6.92
CA ASP A 69 0.69 -22.34 6.76
C ASP A 69 -0.55 -22.67 5.89
N SER A 70 -1.24 -21.67 5.32
CA SER A 70 -2.46 -21.83 4.53
C SER A 70 -2.34 -21.25 3.12
N PRO A 71 -2.44 -22.08 2.06
CA PRO A 71 -2.46 -21.65 0.66
C PRO A 71 -3.50 -20.56 0.33
N GLN A 72 -4.54 -20.42 1.17
CA GLN A 72 -5.62 -19.45 0.98
C GLN A 72 -5.25 -18.04 1.46
N VAL A 73 -4.48 -17.94 2.55
CA VAL A 73 -3.93 -16.67 3.02
C VAL A 73 -2.94 -16.14 1.96
N TYR A 74 -2.08 -17.01 1.45
CA TYR A 74 -1.18 -16.68 0.34
C TYR A 74 -1.93 -16.14 -0.90
N LYS A 75 -3.01 -16.83 -1.31
CA LYS A 75 -3.87 -16.39 -2.40
C LYS A 75 -4.45 -15.00 -2.15
N ALA A 76 -4.83 -14.68 -0.90
CA ALA A 76 -5.31 -13.35 -0.53
C ALA A 76 -4.22 -12.28 -0.74
N HIS A 77 -2.98 -12.51 -0.30
CA HIS A 77 -1.85 -11.58 -0.55
C HIS A 77 -1.63 -11.33 -2.05
N CYS A 78 -1.71 -12.37 -2.88
CA CYS A 78 -1.59 -12.23 -4.32
C CYS A 78 -2.72 -11.36 -4.92
N ILE A 79 -3.95 -11.54 -4.44
CA ILE A 79 -5.10 -10.73 -4.85
C ILE A 79 -4.94 -9.27 -4.41
N VAL A 80 -4.39 -9.01 -3.22
CA VAL A 80 -4.01 -7.64 -2.79
C VAL A 80 -2.99 -7.05 -3.77
N GLY A 81 -2.02 -7.84 -4.22
CA GLY A 81 -1.06 -7.44 -5.25
C GLY A 81 -1.74 -6.99 -6.55
N LEU A 82 -2.73 -7.76 -7.03
CA LEU A 82 -3.54 -7.39 -8.21
C LEU A 82 -4.36 -6.11 -7.98
N GLY A 83 -4.86 -5.90 -6.75
CA GLY A 83 -5.52 -4.66 -6.36
C GLY A 83 -4.59 -3.45 -6.45
N ASN A 84 -3.36 -3.57 -5.94
CA ASN A 84 -2.36 -2.51 -6.03
C ASN A 84 -1.97 -2.20 -7.49
N LEU A 85 -1.80 -3.23 -8.33
CA LEU A 85 -1.56 -3.03 -9.77
C LEU A 85 -2.74 -2.30 -10.44
N SER A 86 -3.97 -2.66 -10.07
CA SER A 86 -5.18 -2.00 -10.58
C SER A 86 -5.26 -0.53 -10.14
N LEU A 87 -4.75 -0.18 -8.96
CA LEU A 87 -4.62 1.23 -8.53
C LEU A 87 -3.62 2.00 -9.38
N ILE A 88 -2.47 1.40 -9.72
CA ILE A 88 -1.47 2.03 -10.60
C ILE A 88 -2.07 2.27 -11.99
N GLU A 89 -2.87 1.34 -12.49
CA GLU A 89 -3.62 1.48 -13.74
C GLU A 89 -4.83 2.43 -13.63
N GLN A 90 -5.07 3.06 -12.46
CA GLN A 90 -6.20 3.94 -12.17
C GLN A 90 -7.58 3.26 -12.33
N LYS A 91 -7.65 1.94 -12.23
CA LYS A 91 -8.88 1.14 -12.30
C LYS A 91 -9.43 0.91 -10.89
N PHE A 92 -9.93 1.98 -10.27
CA PHE A 92 -10.32 2.00 -8.86
C PHE A 92 -11.39 0.96 -8.49
N GLU A 93 -12.42 0.78 -9.33
CA GLU A 93 -13.46 -0.23 -9.03
C GLU A 93 -12.93 -1.67 -9.13
N ARG A 94 -12.00 -1.94 -10.05
CA ARG A 94 -11.31 -3.25 -10.09
C ARG A 94 -10.41 -3.45 -8.89
N ALA A 95 -9.69 -2.42 -8.47
CA ALA A 95 -8.87 -2.47 -7.26
C ALA A 95 -9.73 -2.77 -6.03
N ASN A 96 -10.87 -2.09 -5.89
CA ASN A 96 -11.82 -2.32 -4.81
C ASN A 96 -12.35 -3.76 -4.82
N ALA A 97 -12.77 -4.27 -5.98
CA ALA A 97 -13.22 -5.66 -6.12
C ALA A 97 -12.14 -6.68 -5.72
N HIS A 98 -10.87 -6.43 -6.08
CA HIS A 98 -9.75 -7.25 -5.64
C HIS A 98 -9.56 -7.19 -4.12
N TYR A 99 -9.57 -6.00 -3.52
CA TYR A 99 -9.41 -5.86 -2.07
C TYR A 99 -10.55 -6.52 -1.29
N GLN A 100 -11.80 -6.36 -1.71
CA GLN A 100 -12.95 -7.05 -1.10
C GLN A 100 -12.80 -8.58 -1.15
N LYS A 101 -12.31 -9.11 -2.28
CA LYS A 101 -12.03 -10.55 -2.42
C LYS A 101 -10.86 -11.03 -1.56
N ALA A 102 -9.84 -10.20 -1.35
CA ALA A 102 -8.75 -10.53 -0.44
C ALA A 102 -9.22 -10.48 1.03
N LEU A 103 -10.03 -9.47 1.38
CA LEU A 103 -10.59 -9.31 2.71
C LEU A 103 -11.46 -10.52 3.10
N SER A 104 -12.31 -11.00 2.20
CA SER A 104 -13.14 -12.19 2.48
C SER A 104 -12.33 -13.47 2.69
N LEU A 105 -11.13 -13.59 2.09
CA LEU A 105 -10.22 -14.68 2.37
C LEU A 105 -9.53 -14.49 3.72
N PHE A 106 -9.07 -13.28 4.03
CA PHE A 106 -8.47 -12.99 5.33
C PHE A 106 -9.48 -13.21 6.47
N ASP A 107 -10.71 -12.76 6.34
CA ASP A 107 -11.78 -12.97 7.33
C ASP A 107 -12.14 -14.45 7.52
N LYS A 108 -11.91 -15.29 6.51
CA LYS A 108 -12.19 -16.73 6.59
C LYS A 108 -11.04 -17.53 7.22
N TYR A 109 -9.79 -17.13 6.99
CA TYR A 109 -8.62 -17.96 7.30
C TYR A 109 -7.67 -17.36 8.33
N LEU A 110 -7.85 -16.10 8.72
CA LEU A 110 -7.08 -15.45 9.78
C LEU A 110 -7.98 -15.19 11.01
N PRO A 111 -7.39 -15.14 12.22
CA PRO A 111 -8.10 -14.70 13.41
C PRO A 111 -8.64 -13.28 13.24
N VAL A 112 -9.77 -12.99 13.89
CA VAL A 112 -10.35 -11.64 13.92
C VAL A 112 -9.35 -10.67 14.55
N GLY A 113 -9.14 -9.53 13.88
CA GLY A 113 -8.19 -8.49 14.32
C GLY A 113 -6.76 -8.71 13.81
N HIS A 114 -6.54 -9.64 12.88
CA HIS A 114 -5.23 -9.83 12.28
C HIS A 114 -4.81 -8.57 11.49
N PRO A 115 -3.57 -8.08 11.62
CA PRO A 115 -3.10 -6.85 10.94
C PRO A 115 -3.35 -6.81 9.43
N ASP A 116 -3.35 -7.97 8.76
CA ASP A 116 -3.64 -8.05 7.32
C ASP A 116 -5.07 -7.65 6.95
N GLN A 117 -6.06 -7.88 7.82
CA GLN A 117 -7.42 -7.41 7.61
C GLN A 117 -7.46 -5.88 7.59
N SER A 118 -6.85 -5.25 8.59
CA SER A 118 -6.72 -3.79 8.68
C SER A 118 -5.95 -3.20 7.50
N ARG A 119 -4.91 -3.90 7.03
CA ARG A 119 -4.14 -3.49 5.86
C ARG A 119 -4.98 -3.41 4.58
N VAL A 120 -5.88 -4.36 4.39
CA VAL A 120 -6.79 -4.36 3.23
C VAL A 120 -7.92 -3.35 3.42
N ARG A 121 -8.48 -3.22 4.62
CA ARG A 121 -9.49 -2.20 4.94
C ARG A 121 -8.96 -0.79 4.71
N GLN A 122 -7.73 -0.49 5.14
CA GLN A 122 -7.06 0.78 4.85
C GLN A 122 -6.95 1.04 3.34
N LYS A 123 -6.64 0.01 2.54
CA LYS A 123 -6.57 0.15 1.07
C LYS A 123 -7.93 0.49 0.45
N ILE A 124 -9.02 -0.08 0.98
CA ILE A 124 -10.40 0.22 0.55
C ILE A 124 -10.76 1.65 0.95
N ALA A 125 -10.46 2.05 2.19
CA ALA A 125 -10.66 3.41 2.68
C ALA A 125 -9.91 4.46 1.83
N ASN A 126 -8.68 4.16 1.41
CA ASN A 126 -7.92 5.03 0.50
C ASN A 126 -8.64 5.23 -0.85
N ILE A 127 -9.35 4.20 -1.37
CA ILE A 127 -10.18 4.36 -2.57
C ILE A 127 -11.37 5.29 -2.29
N VAL A 128 -12.05 5.11 -1.15
CA VAL A 128 -13.17 5.98 -0.76
C VAL A 128 -12.72 7.44 -0.62
N HIS A 129 -11.59 7.67 0.03
CA HIS A 129 -11.00 8.99 0.20
C HIS A 129 -10.62 9.63 -1.14
N ILE A 130 -9.77 8.99 -1.94
CA ILE A 130 -9.15 9.60 -3.12
C ILE A 130 -10.10 9.62 -4.31
N TYR A 131 -10.75 8.49 -4.60
CA TYR A 131 -11.54 8.33 -5.82
C TYR A 131 -12.99 8.78 -5.62
N ARG A 132 -13.62 8.40 -4.51
CA ARG A 132 -15.02 8.78 -4.23
C ARG A 132 -15.15 10.18 -3.61
N ARG A 133 -14.03 10.81 -3.23
CA ARG A 133 -13.98 12.14 -2.60
C ARG A 133 -14.87 12.25 -1.36
N LYS A 134 -14.88 11.19 -0.54
CA LYS A 134 -15.63 11.13 0.71
C LYS A 134 -14.67 11.02 1.90
N PRO A 135 -13.98 12.11 2.28
CA PRO A 135 -13.00 12.09 3.36
C PRO A 135 -13.61 11.73 4.72
N ALA A 136 -14.85 12.15 4.99
CA ALA A 136 -15.55 11.82 6.24
C ALA A 136 -15.80 10.31 6.38
N MET A 137 -16.32 9.66 5.32
CA MET A 137 -16.53 8.21 5.35
C MET A 137 -15.21 7.43 5.47
N ALA A 138 -14.14 7.93 4.84
CA ALA A 138 -12.84 7.28 4.95
C ALA A 138 -12.22 7.41 6.35
N LEU A 139 -12.57 8.46 7.12
CA LEU A 139 -12.11 8.60 8.50
C LEU A 139 -12.67 7.50 9.40
N GLU A 140 -13.96 7.17 9.28
CA GLU A 140 -14.58 6.06 10.01
C GLU A 140 -13.82 4.75 9.73
N ASP A 141 -13.55 4.44 8.45
CA ASP A 141 -12.78 3.25 8.09
C ASP A 141 -11.32 3.30 8.61
N TYR A 142 -10.70 4.49 8.68
CA TYR A 142 -9.34 4.64 9.21
C TYR A 142 -9.29 4.50 10.74
N GLU A 143 -10.30 4.97 11.46
CA GLU A 143 -10.41 4.81 12.91
C GLU A 143 -10.52 3.33 13.28
N ASP A 144 -11.35 2.56 12.57
CA ASP A 144 -11.44 1.11 12.71
C ASP A 144 -10.11 0.40 12.40
N CYS A 145 -9.39 0.85 11.36
CA CYS A 145 -8.07 0.30 11.03
C CYS A 145 -7.05 0.62 12.13
N LEU A 146 -7.06 1.85 12.64
CA LEU A 146 -6.15 2.31 13.68
C LEU A 146 -6.36 1.54 14.98
N GLU A 147 -7.61 1.37 15.41
CA GLU A 147 -7.95 0.63 16.63
C GLU A 147 -7.43 -0.81 16.56
N ASN A 148 -7.64 -1.48 15.42
CA ASN A 148 -7.13 -2.83 15.21
C ASN A 148 -5.60 -2.89 15.17
N TYR A 149 -4.93 -1.93 14.53
CA TYR A 149 -3.47 -1.88 14.54
C TYR A 149 -2.89 -1.61 15.93
N LEU A 150 -3.50 -0.73 16.72
CA LEU A 150 -3.05 -0.46 18.10
C LEU A 150 -3.22 -1.68 19.03
N ARG A 151 -4.19 -2.57 18.74
CA ARG A 151 -4.36 -3.84 19.47
C ARG A 151 -3.37 -4.92 19.04
N SER A 152 -2.96 -4.92 17.78
CA SER A 152 -2.22 -6.03 17.16
C SER A 152 -0.74 -5.76 16.92
N LEU A 153 -0.32 -4.49 16.92
CA LEU A 153 1.05 -4.07 16.63
C LEU A 153 1.61 -3.18 17.75
N PRO A 154 2.94 -3.13 17.91
CA PRO A 154 3.61 -2.14 18.74
C PRO A 154 3.21 -0.71 18.35
N SER A 155 3.14 0.20 19.32
CA SER A 155 2.68 1.58 19.11
C SER A 155 3.58 2.42 18.20
N ASP A 156 4.84 2.00 18.00
CA ASP A 156 5.82 2.60 17.10
C ASP A 156 5.85 1.94 15.71
N HIS A 157 4.91 1.04 15.42
CA HIS A 157 4.91 0.35 14.14
C HIS A 157 4.56 1.29 12.96
N VAL A 158 5.35 1.23 11.90
CA VAL A 158 5.24 2.09 10.70
C VAL A 158 3.84 2.04 10.03
N ALA A 159 3.11 0.93 10.16
CA ALA A 159 1.74 0.81 9.67
C ALA A 159 0.77 1.80 10.35
N ILE A 160 0.94 2.05 11.66
CA ILE A 160 0.14 3.02 12.42
C ILE A 160 0.40 4.43 11.88
N ALA A 161 1.67 4.78 11.64
CA ALA A 161 2.06 6.06 11.06
C ALA A 161 1.46 6.29 9.66
N ARG A 162 1.33 5.23 8.85
CA ARG A 162 0.65 5.31 7.54
C ARG A 162 -0.84 5.62 7.70
N VAL A 163 -1.52 5.02 8.67
CA VAL A 163 -2.94 5.35 8.95
C VAL A 163 -3.07 6.80 9.43
N TYR A 164 -2.22 7.25 10.35
CA TYR A 164 -2.20 8.66 10.76
C TYR A 164 -1.96 9.63 9.59
N THR A 165 -1.10 9.25 8.64
CA THR A 165 -0.87 10.04 7.42
C THR A 165 -2.13 10.12 6.55
N ASP A 166 -2.85 9.02 6.41
CA ASP A 166 -4.08 8.97 5.62
C ASP A 166 -5.22 9.76 6.31
N MET A 167 -5.34 9.67 7.64
CA MET A 167 -6.25 10.52 8.45
C MET A 167 -5.91 12.00 8.32
N ALA A 168 -4.63 12.38 8.42
CA ALA A 168 -4.19 13.76 8.25
C ALA A 168 -4.61 14.34 6.90
N ARG A 169 -4.51 13.56 5.82
CA ARG A 169 -4.97 13.97 4.48
C ARG A 169 -6.49 14.09 4.40
N SER A 170 -7.24 13.22 5.06
CA SER A 170 -8.70 13.33 5.13
C SER A 170 -9.14 14.59 5.87
N TYR A 171 -8.57 14.86 7.05
CA TYR A 171 -8.88 16.08 7.81
C TYR A 171 -8.47 17.34 7.07
N GLU A 172 -7.36 17.32 6.32
CA GLU A 172 -6.96 18.47 5.49
C GLU A 172 -7.99 18.82 4.39
N GLN A 173 -8.85 17.87 3.98
CA GLN A 173 -9.93 18.10 3.02
C GLN A 173 -11.24 18.53 3.69
N LEU A 174 -11.35 18.41 5.01
CA LEU A 174 -12.55 18.82 5.75
C LEU A 174 -12.44 20.31 6.14
N PRO A 175 -13.55 21.06 6.10
CA PRO A 175 -13.57 22.47 6.46
C PRO A 175 -13.29 22.64 7.96
N ASN A 176 -12.42 23.61 8.31
CA ASN A 176 -12.05 23.96 9.68
C ASN A 176 -11.39 22.83 10.51
N GLU A 177 -10.82 21.81 9.86
CA GLU A 177 -10.20 20.66 10.53
C GLU A 177 -8.67 20.59 10.31
N LEU A 178 -8.05 21.71 9.93
CA LEU A 178 -6.60 21.78 9.70
C LEU A 178 -5.77 21.53 10.95
N ASP A 179 -6.27 21.90 12.14
CA ASP A 179 -5.58 21.62 13.41
C ASP A 179 -5.51 20.12 13.68
N LYS A 180 -6.61 19.38 13.47
CA LYS A 180 -6.62 17.92 13.57
C LYS A 180 -5.72 17.28 12.52
N ALA A 181 -5.75 17.80 11.28
CA ALA A 181 -4.86 17.34 10.22
C ALA A 181 -3.38 17.46 10.63
N LEU A 182 -3.01 18.60 11.25
CA LEU A 182 -1.66 18.84 11.75
C LEU A 182 -1.30 17.92 12.92
N GLU A 183 -2.22 17.68 13.85
CA GLU A 183 -2.03 16.78 14.98
C GLU A 183 -1.69 15.36 14.51
N TYR A 184 -2.52 14.79 13.62
CA TYR A 184 -2.28 13.45 13.08
C TYR A 184 -1.02 13.38 12.22
N ALA A 185 -0.71 14.45 11.45
CA ALA A 185 0.52 14.49 10.68
C ALA A 185 1.77 14.47 11.58
N LYS A 186 1.74 15.17 12.72
CA LYS A 186 2.82 15.14 13.72
C LYS A 186 2.96 13.77 14.38
N LYS A 187 1.86 13.12 14.74
CA LYS A 187 1.87 11.74 15.29
C LYS A 187 2.55 10.76 14.32
N ALA A 188 2.22 10.85 13.03
CA ALA A 188 2.87 10.04 12.00
C ALA A 188 4.38 10.34 11.86
N ALA A 189 4.75 11.62 11.90
CA ALA A 189 6.15 12.04 11.76
C ALA A 189 7.04 11.49 12.88
N ILE A 190 6.58 11.52 14.13
CA ILE A 190 7.32 10.97 15.28
C ILE A 190 7.70 9.50 15.02
N ILE A 191 6.71 8.68 14.61
CA ILE A 191 6.93 7.25 14.36
C ILE A 191 7.85 7.05 13.14
N PHE A 192 7.66 7.79 12.05
CA PHE A 192 8.52 7.67 10.87
C PHE A 192 9.96 8.12 11.14
N GLU A 193 10.18 9.14 11.95
CA GLU A 193 11.53 9.60 12.31
C GLU A 193 12.28 8.61 13.20
N GLN A 194 11.57 7.91 14.09
CA GLN A 194 12.14 6.89 14.96
C GLN A 194 12.51 5.62 14.19
N ASN A 195 11.70 5.23 13.20
CA ASN A 195 11.79 3.91 12.57
C ASN A 195 12.36 3.92 11.15
N LEU A 196 12.40 5.07 10.46
CA LEU A 196 12.80 5.14 9.06
C LEU A 196 13.92 6.18 8.85
N PRO A 197 14.86 5.92 7.92
CA PRO A 197 15.86 6.91 7.52
C PRO A 197 15.21 8.21 7.05
N LYS A 198 15.87 9.35 7.28
CA LYS A 198 15.37 10.67 6.86
C LYS A 198 15.05 10.77 5.36
N VAL A 199 15.79 10.03 4.54
CA VAL A 199 15.61 9.98 3.07
C VAL A 199 14.47 9.04 2.63
N HIS A 200 13.87 8.28 3.54
CA HIS A 200 12.77 7.38 3.21
C HIS A 200 11.55 8.16 2.73
N THR A 201 10.90 7.68 1.66
CA THR A 201 9.78 8.38 1.01
C THR A 201 8.66 8.76 1.98
N ASP A 202 8.29 7.87 2.91
CA ASP A 202 7.25 8.13 3.92
C ASP A 202 7.64 9.31 4.84
N ASN A 203 8.90 9.37 5.27
CA ASN A 203 9.42 10.43 6.14
C ASN A 203 9.49 11.78 5.39
N VAL A 204 9.95 11.78 4.15
CA VAL A 204 9.95 12.99 3.31
C VAL A 204 8.51 13.47 3.04
N THR A 205 7.60 12.55 2.75
CA THR A 205 6.19 12.86 2.42
C THR A 205 5.46 13.46 3.61
N ILE A 206 5.63 12.92 4.82
CA ILE A 206 4.93 13.45 6.00
C ILE A 206 5.39 14.88 6.32
N HIS A 207 6.68 15.17 6.17
CA HIS A 207 7.22 16.52 6.36
C HIS A 207 6.70 17.51 5.33
N MET A 208 6.49 17.07 4.08
CA MET A 208 5.83 17.89 3.06
C MET A 208 4.37 18.19 3.44
N ILE A 209 3.64 17.19 3.95
CA ILE A 209 2.25 17.36 4.40
C ILE A 209 2.18 18.35 5.57
N ILE A 210 3.03 18.21 6.59
CA ILE A 210 3.10 19.12 7.73
C ILE A 210 3.35 20.55 7.27
N LYS A 211 4.37 20.77 6.42
CA LYS A 211 4.67 22.11 5.87
C LYS A 211 3.51 22.69 5.08
N ARG A 212 2.79 21.85 4.32
CA ARG A 212 1.61 22.28 3.55
C ARG A 212 0.47 22.71 4.46
N ILE A 213 0.15 21.93 5.49
CA ILE A 213 -0.93 22.24 6.44
C ILE A 213 -0.59 23.51 7.23
N GLN A 214 0.65 23.65 7.70
CA GLN A 214 1.11 24.86 8.39
C GLN A 214 0.94 26.13 7.54
N ARG A 215 1.29 26.06 6.25
CA ARG A 215 1.07 27.19 5.32
C ARG A 215 -0.41 27.57 5.19
N LYS A 216 -1.32 26.59 5.16
CA LYS A 216 -2.75 26.86 5.11
C LYS A 216 -3.24 27.54 6.39
N LEU A 217 -2.83 27.02 7.55
CA LEU A 217 -3.15 27.62 8.85
C LEU A 217 -2.69 29.08 8.96
N THR A 218 -1.51 29.41 8.44
CA THR A 218 -1.03 30.81 8.42
C THR A 218 -1.78 31.73 7.47
N LEU A 219 -2.52 31.19 6.50
CA LEU A 219 -3.32 31.97 5.54
C LEU A 219 -4.76 32.17 6.01
N GLU A 220 -5.21 31.39 7.00
CA GLU A 220 -6.55 31.48 7.60
C GLU A 220 -6.58 32.42 8.82
N GLN A 221 -5.43 32.96 9.24
CA GLN A 221 -5.25 33.96 10.31
C GLN A 221 -5.11 35.36 9.73
#